data_AF-X1FT37-F1
#
_entry.id   AF-X1FT37-F1
#
_cell.length_a   1.000
_cell.length_b   1.000
_cell.length_c   1.000
_cell.angle_alpha   90.00
_cell.angle_beta   90.00
_cell.angle_gamma   90.00
#
_symmetry.space_group_name_H-M   'P 1'
#
loop_
_entity.id
_entity.type
_entity.pdbx_description
1 polymer ?
#
loop_
_entity_poly.entity_id
_entity_poly.type
_entity_poly.pdbx_seq_one_letter_code
_entity_poly.pdbx_strand_id
1 'polypeptide(L)'
;IFFQRNAKSLIIDMDPKKSKNLFQWLPGDIIFWDINRNGSVDHCGILSDRPNKENIPYVIHNYLKPGYTVEEDVLQKWLVLGHFRFPGK
;
A
#
# COMPACT_ATOMS: atom_id res chain seq x y z
N ILE A 1 -9.30 1.55 -13.03
CA ILE A 1 -9.34 2.45 -14.23
C ILE A 1 -8.50 3.71 -14.05
N PHE A 2 -8.74 4.61 -13.08
CA PHE A 2 -8.01 5.89 -12.98
C PHE A 2 -6.50 5.74 -12.76
N PHE A 3 -6.06 5.07 -11.69
CA PHE A 3 -4.63 4.92 -11.38
C PHE A 3 -3.88 4.09 -12.42
N GLN A 4 -4.52 3.05 -12.97
CA GLN A 4 -3.98 2.29 -14.09
C GLN A 4 -3.68 3.16 -15.33
N ARG A 5 -4.40 4.28 -15.52
CA ARG A 5 -4.22 5.19 -16.65
C ARG A 5 -3.29 6.36 -16.36
N ASN A 6 -3.27 6.84 -15.12
CA ASN A 6 -2.65 8.12 -14.77
C ASN A 6 -1.47 8.00 -13.77
N ALA A 7 -1.15 6.80 -13.31
CA ALA A 7 -0.06 6.55 -12.36
C ALA A 7 0.85 5.42 -12.86
N LYS A 8 2.04 5.34 -12.30
CA LYS A 8 2.94 4.22 -12.54
C LYS A 8 2.47 3.02 -11.72
N SER A 9 2.09 1.94 -12.39
CA SER A 9 1.87 0.63 -11.74
C SER A 9 3.20 0.04 -11.30
N LEU A 10 3.24 -0.46 -10.06
CA LEU A 10 4.42 -1.05 -9.44
C LEU A 10 4.15 -2.50 -9.06
N ILE A 11 5.18 -3.16 -8.53
CA ILE A 11 5.09 -4.54 -8.06
C ILE A 11 4.09 -4.66 -6.90
N ILE A 12 3.32 -5.74 -6.87
CA ILE A 12 2.30 -5.98 -5.83
C ILE A 12 2.72 -7.05 -4.82
N ASP A 13 3.75 -7.84 -5.13
CA ASP A 13 4.32 -8.84 -4.22
C ASP A 13 5.41 -8.19 -3.37
N MET A 14 5.10 -7.89 -2.11
CA MET A 14 6.03 -7.23 -1.20
C MET A 14 6.85 -8.27 -0.42
N ASP A 15 8.18 -8.20 -0.56
CA ASP A 15 9.12 -9.06 0.15
C ASP A 15 10.24 -8.22 0.79
N PRO A 16 10.22 -8.01 2.13
CA PRO A 16 11.19 -7.17 2.82
C PRO A 16 12.60 -7.79 2.83
N LYS A 17 12.73 -9.10 2.57
CA LYS A 17 14.03 -9.79 2.51
C LYS A 17 14.77 -9.51 1.21
N LYS A 18 14.05 -9.06 0.17
CA LYS A 18 14.62 -8.68 -1.13
C LYS A 18 14.78 -7.16 -1.17
N SER A 19 15.99 -6.67 -0.91
CA SER A 19 16.26 -5.21 -0.86
C SER A 19 15.73 -4.44 -2.09
N LYS A 20 15.97 -4.95 -3.31
CA LYS A 20 15.44 -4.34 -4.54
C LYS A 20 13.92 -4.28 -4.60
N ASN A 21 13.22 -5.25 -4.00
CA ASN A 21 11.77 -5.25 -3.87
C ASN A 21 11.34 -4.18 -2.88
N LEU A 22 11.89 -4.20 -1.67
CA LEU A 22 11.57 -3.24 -0.61
C LEU A 22 11.73 -1.78 -1.06
N PHE A 23 12.81 -1.46 -1.79
CA PHE A 23 13.05 -0.10 -2.31
C PHE A 23 12.04 0.38 -3.37
N GLN A 24 11.13 -0.48 -3.84
CA GLN A 24 10.03 -0.04 -4.72
C GLN A 24 8.88 0.59 -3.96
N TRP A 25 8.75 0.35 -2.65
CA TRP A 25 7.65 0.79 -1.80
C TRP A 25 8.06 2.06 -1.06
N LEU A 26 7.66 3.23 -1.58
CA LEU A 26 8.07 4.53 -1.09
C LEU A 26 6.90 5.31 -0.47
N PRO A 27 7.20 6.28 0.41
CA PRO A 27 6.17 7.14 0.98
C PRO A 27 5.37 7.85 -0.10
N GLY A 28 4.05 7.95 0.10
CA GLY A 28 3.11 8.52 -0.87
C GLY A 28 2.59 7.54 -1.93
N ASP A 29 3.12 6.31 -2.00
CA ASP A 29 2.55 5.28 -2.86
C ASP A 29 1.15 4.90 -2.40
N ILE A 30 0.28 4.59 -3.37
CA ILE A 30 -1.13 4.28 -3.15
C ILE A 30 -1.33 2.78 -3.35
N ILE A 31 -1.83 2.14 -2.31
CA ILE A 31 -2.03 0.69 -2.25
C ILE A 31 -3.52 0.38 -2.22
N PHE A 32 -3.90 -0.68 -2.94
CA PHE A 32 -5.25 -1.24 -2.98
C PHE A 32 -5.21 -2.69 -2.53
N TRP A 33 -6.15 -3.07 -1.67
CA TRP A 33 -6.26 -4.42 -1.12
C TRP A 33 -7.61 -5.06 -1.44
N ASP A 34 -7.61 -6.40 -1.39
CA ASP A 34 -8.77 -7.26 -1.22
C ASP A 34 -8.72 -7.83 0.20
N ILE A 35 -9.40 -7.17 1.13
CA ILE A 35 -9.49 -7.58 2.53
C ILE A 35 -10.47 -8.74 2.69
N ASN A 36 -11.58 -8.72 1.93
CA ASN A 36 -12.64 -9.72 2.04
C ASN A 36 -12.35 -11.02 1.27
N ARG A 37 -11.26 -11.08 0.50
CA ARG A 37 -10.82 -12.22 -0.33
C ARG A 37 -11.85 -12.67 -1.36
N ASN A 38 -12.51 -11.72 -1.99
CA ASN A 38 -13.54 -11.98 -3.01
C ASN A 38 -13.07 -11.70 -4.45
N GLY A 39 -11.79 -11.38 -4.63
CA GLY A 39 -11.18 -11.06 -5.93
C GLY A 39 -11.42 -9.63 -6.38
N SER A 40 -11.92 -8.74 -5.51
CA SER A 40 -12.17 -7.34 -5.81
C SER A 40 -11.51 -6.41 -4.80
N VAL A 41 -11.15 -5.22 -5.28
CA VAL A 41 -10.58 -4.17 -4.42
C VAL A 41 -11.68 -3.61 -3.53
N ASP A 42 -11.47 -3.64 -2.22
CA ASP A 42 -12.43 -3.15 -1.22
C ASP A 42 -11.80 -2.16 -0.22
N HIS A 43 -10.48 -2.00 -0.24
CA HIS A 43 -9.77 -1.11 0.66
C HIS A 43 -8.57 -0.43 -0.01
N CYS A 44 -8.20 0.75 0.48
CA CYS A 44 -7.04 1.49 -0.01
C CYS A 44 -6.37 2.33 1.09
N GLY A 45 -5.14 2.75 0.81
CA GLY A 45 -4.30 3.48 1.75
C GLY A 45 -3.05 4.02 1.09
N ILE A 46 -2.31 4.85 1.82
CA ILE A 46 -1.09 5.52 1.34
C ILE A 46 0.07 5.08 2.22
N LEU A 47 1.22 4.78 1.62
CA LEU A 47 2.42 4.46 2.38
C LEU A 47 2.94 5.70 3.12
N SER A 48 3.17 5.55 4.42
CA SER A 48 3.76 6.56 5.30
C SER A 48 5.26 6.70 5.05
N ASP A 49 5.83 7.82 5.48
CA ASP A 49 7.28 8.02 5.62
C ASP A 49 7.86 7.32 6.86
N ARG A 50 7.01 6.77 7.73
CA ARG A 50 7.41 5.99 8.89
C ARG A 50 7.54 4.50 8.57
N PRO A 51 8.73 3.90 8.75
CA PRO A 51 8.91 2.46 8.62
C PRO A 51 8.76 1.70 9.96
N ASN A 52 8.50 0.39 9.88
CA ASN A 52 8.64 -0.54 11.00
C ASN A 52 10.10 -1.02 11.16
N LYS A 53 10.34 -1.95 12.09
CA LYS A 53 11.68 -2.50 12.39
C LYS A 53 12.31 -3.25 11.22
N GLU A 54 11.51 -3.67 10.24
CA GLU A 54 11.94 -4.35 9.02
C GLU A 54 12.07 -3.39 7.82
N ASN A 55 12.01 -2.08 8.06
CA ASN A 55 12.01 -1.00 7.06
C ASN A 55 10.78 -0.98 6.14
N ILE A 56 9.70 -1.68 6.52
CA ILE A 56 8.43 -1.66 5.79
C ILE A 56 7.66 -0.39 6.15
N PRO A 57 7.21 0.42 5.17
CA PRO A 57 6.38 1.59 5.46
C PRO A 57 5.07 1.21 6.16
N TYR A 58 4.70 1.99 7.17
CA TYR A 58 3.35 1.98 7.71
C TYR A 58 2.37 2.46 6.64
N VAL A 59 1.09 2.22 6.86
CA VAL A 59 0.01 2.64 5.97
C VAL A 59 -0.86 3.65 6.69
N ILE A 60 -1.09 4.81 6.06
CA ILE A 60 -2.13 5.74 6.44
C ILE A 60 -3.41 5.35 5.71
N HIS A 61 -4.47 4.99 6.44
CA HIS A 61 -5.77 4.62 5.87
C HIS A 61 -6.92 4.89 6.85
N ASN A 62 -8.15 4.94 6.33
CA ASN A 62 -9.35 4.92 7.17
C ASN A 62 -9.77 3.48 7.44
N TYR A 63 -10.24 3.17 8.64
CA TYR A 63 -10.69 1.81 8.95
C TYR A 63 -11.90 1.80 9.86
N LEU A 64 -12.78 0.80 9.69
CA LEU A 64 -14.05 0.70 10.41
C LEU A 64 -13.88 0.66 11.94
N LYS A 65 -12.80 0.05 12.41
CA LYS A 65 -12.41 0.06 13.82
C LYS A 65 -10.93 0.44 13.89
N PRO A 66 -10.59 1.67 14.26
CA PRO A 66 -11.29 2.45 15.29
C PRO A 66 -12.30 3.50 14.77
N GLY A 67 -12.56 3.59 13.46
CA GLY A 67 -13.56 4.51 12.89
C GLY A 67 -13.00 5.87 12.48
N TYR A 68 -11.68 5.99 12.37
CA TYR A 68 -10.97 7.20 11.94
C TYR A 68 -9.70 6.83 11.15
N THR A 69 -8.99 7.85 10.65
CA THR A 69 -7.71 7.67 9.94
C THR A 69 -6.62 7.20 10.89
N VAL A 70 -5.97 6.10 10.58
CA VAL A 70 -4.90 5.51 11.37
C VAL A 70 -3.64 5.36 10.53
N GLU A 71 -2.49 5.33 11.21
CA GLU A 71 -1.19 4.95 10.66
C GLU A 71 -0.80 3.58 11.27
N GLU A 72 -0.85 2.50 10.49
CA GLU A 72 -0.69 1.12 11.00
C GLU A 72 0.25 0.26 10.15
N ASP A 73 0.86 -0.74 10.80
CA ASP A 73 1.71 -1.76 10.16
C ASP A 73 0.85 -2.87 9.51
N VAL A 74 0.17 -2.50 8.42
CA VAL A 74 -0.82 -3.37 7.74
C VAL A 74 -0.51 -3.69 6.29
N LEU A 75 0.59 -3.18 5.71
CA LEU A 75 0.90 -3.34 4.28
C LEU A 75 0.87 -4.81 3.81
N GLN A 76 1.42 -5.73 4.62
CA GLN A 76 1.45 -7.17 4.31
C GLN A 76 0.31 -7.97 4.95
N LYS A 77 -0.61 -7.33 5.68
CA LYS A 77 -1.67 -8.06 6.41
C LYS A 77 -2.79 -8.51 5.48
N TRP A 78 -2.96 -7.85 4.34
CA TRP A 78 -4.03 -8.11 3.37
C TRP A 78 -3.46 -8.34 1.97
N LEU A 79 -4.29 -8.92 1.10
CA LEU A 79 -3.89 -9.20 -0.27
C LEU A 79 -3.79 -7.89 -1.06
N VAL A 80 -2.59 -7.51 -1.49
CA VAL A 80 -2.37 -6.35 -2.36
C VAL A 80 -2.82 -6.69 -3.78
N LEU A 81 -3.76 -5.92 -4.31
CA LEU A 81 -4.22 -6.01 -5.70
C LEU A 81 -3.74 -4.85 -6.57
N GLY A 82 -3.25 -3.78 -5.97
CA GLY A 82 -2.73 -2.63 -6.71
C GLY A 82 -1.71 -1.85 -5.91
N HIS A 83 -0.67 -1.39 -6.60
CA HIS A 83 0.37 -0.53 -6.07
C HIS A 83 0.70 0.51 -7.14
N PHE A 84 0.48 1.78 -6.82
CA PHE A 84 0.61 2.88 -7.77
C PHE A 84 1.40 4.04 -7.19
N ARG A 85 2.27 4.62 -8.02
CA ARG A 85 2.91 5.91 -7.74
C ARG A 85 2.36 6.97 -8.66
N PHE A 86 1.69 7.97 -8.08
CA PHE A 86 1.22 9.12 -8.85
C PHE A 86 2.41 10.01 -9.22
N PRO A 87 2.57 10.42 -10.48
CA PRO A 87 3.67 11.29 -10.87
C PRO A 87 3.58 12.60 -10.10
N GLY A 88 4.73 13.08 -9.61
CA GLY A 88 4.85 14.45 -9.13
C GLY A 88 4.59 15.42 -10.28
N LYS A 89 4.29 16.68 -9.94
CA LYS A 89 4.33 17.77 -10.92
C LYS A 89 5.75 18.02 -11.40
#